data_AF-A0A7J6T1M5-F1
#
_entry.id   AF-A0A7J6T1M5-F1
#
_cell.length_a   1.000
_cell.length_b   1.000
_cell.length_c   1.000
_cell.angle_alpha   90.00
_cell.angle_beta   90.00
_cell.angle_gamma   90.00
#
_symmetry.space_group_name_H-M   'P 1'
#
loop_
_entity.id
_entity.type
_entity.pdbx_description
1 polymer ?
#
loop_
_entity_poly.entity_id
_entity_poly.type
_entity_poly.pdbx_seq_one_letter_code
_entity_poly.pdbx_strand_id
1 'polypeptide(L)'
;GQCAIIMFDVTSRITYKNVPNWHRDIVRVCENIPIVLVGNKVDVKDRQVKARNIQFHRKRNLQYYDLSARSNYNFEKPFLWLARRLTNQPQLVFQGEFAKAPEFQINPELVAQHEKELQAAQDQAIDDDDDDL
;
A
#
# COMPACT_ATOMS: atom_id res chain seq x y z
N GLY A 1 -3.40 -10.04 16.88
CA GLY A 1 -3.38 -8.61 16.53
C GLY A 1 -4.75 -8.21 16.02
N GLN A 2 -5.10 -6.93 16.03
CA GLN A 2 -6.42 -6.45 15.56
C GLN A 2 -6.39 -5.99 14.09
N CYS A 3 -5.23 -5.60 13.56
CA CYS A 3 -5.01 -5.22 12.16
C CYS A 3 -3.54 -5.43 11.78
N ALA A 4 -3.21 -5.34 10.49
CA ALA A 4 -1.82 -5.37 10.02
C ALA A 4 -1.57 -4.43 8.83
N ILE A 5 -0.31 -4.01 8.68
CA ILE A 5 0.20 -3.33 7.49
C ILE A 5 1.34 -4.18 6.94
N ILE A 6 1.23 -4.58 5.67
CA ILE A 6 2.32 -5.22 4.95
C ILE A 6 2.96 -4.15 4.07
N MET A 7 4.27 -3.94 4.23
CA MET A 7 5.00 -2.92 3.47
C MET A 7 6.06 -3.59 2.61
N PHE A 8 6.17 -3.13 1.35
CA PHE A 8 7.28 -3.45 0.47
C PHE A 8 7.89 -2.17 -0.09
N ASP A 9 9.06 -2.28 -0.71
CA ASP A 9 9.79 -1.17 -1.31
C ASP A 9 9.59 -1.19 -2.83
N VAL A 10 9.05 -0.12 -3.40
CA VAL A 10 8.79 -0.05 -4.85
C VAL A 10 10.06 -0.04 -5.70
N THR A 11 11.22 0.22 -5.09
CA THR A 11 12.54 0.16 -5.74
C THR A 11 13.14 -1.25 -5.69
N SER A 12 12.51 -2.20 -5.00
CA SER A 12 13.06 -3.54 -4.77
C SER A 12 12.04 -4.65 -5.05
N ARG A 13 12.14 -5.29 -6.22
CA ARG A 13 11.22 -6.36 -6.64
C ARG A 13 11.17 -7.55 -5.67
N ILE A 14 12.29 -7.87 -5.03
CA ILE A 14 12.35 -8.99 -4.08
C ILE A 14 11.45 -8.75 -2.87
N THR A 15 11.28 -7.50 -2.43
CA THR A 15 10.40 -7.18 -1.31
C THR A 15 8.94 -7.41 -1.67
N TYR A 16 8.53 -7.12 -2.92
CA TYR A 16 7.18 -7.41 -3.39
C TYR A 16 6.94 -8.92 -3.52
N LYS A 17 7.93 -9.67 -4.02
CA LYS A 17 7.85 -11.15 -4.09
C LYS A 17 7.66 -11.82 -2.73
N ASN A 18 8.06 -11.18 -1.64
CA ASN A 18 7.89 -11.72 -0.28
C ASN A 18 6.52 -11.39 0.35
N VAL A 19 5.72 -10.51 -0.26
CA VAL A 19 4.40 -10.12 0.27
C VAL A 19 3.47 -11.32 0.48
N PRO A 20 3.35 -12.30 -0.44
CA PRO A 20 2.52 -13.48 -0.21
C PRO A 20 2.93 -14.29 1.02
N ASN A 21 4.24 -14.43 1.25
CA ASN A 21 4.78 -15.14 2.41
C ASN A 21 4.40 -14.42 3.72
N TRP A 22 4.62 -13.10 3.79
CA TRP A 22 4.25 -12.32 4.97
C TRP A 22 2.75 -12.33 5.24
N HIS A 23 1.93 -12.23 4.19
CA HIS A 23 0.48 -12.33 4.31
C HIS A 23 0.05 -13.70 4.86
N ARG A 24 0.62 -14.79 4.32
CA ARG A 24 0.35 -16.16 4.80
C ARG A 24 0.69 -16.30 6.27
N ASP A 25 1.84 -15.79 6.70
CA ASP A 25 2.30 -15.93 8.08
C ASP A 25 1.42 -15.11 9.06
N ILE A 26 0.92 -13.94 8.63
CA ILE A 26 -0.04 -13.15 9.41
C ILE A 26 -1.38 -13.89 9.54
N VAL A 27 -1.96 -14.35 8.42
CA VAL A 27 -3.28 -15.01 8.41
C VAL A 27 -3.28 -16.33 9.16
N ARG A 28 -2.15 -17.03 9.23
CA ARG A 28 -1.98 -18.24 10.06
C ARG A 28 -2.17 -18.00 11.56
N VAL A 29 -1.89 -16.79 12.04
CA VAL A 29 -1.95 -16.45 13.47
C VAL A 29 -3.17 -15.57 13.79
N CYS A 30 -3.54 -14.67 12.87
CA CYS A 30 -4.64 -13.72 13.01
C CYS A 30 -5.63 -13.91 11.86
N GLU A 31 -6.74 -14.60 12.13
CA GLU A 31 -7.81 -14.78 11.15
C GLU A 31 -8.67 -13.51 11.03
N ASN A 32 -9.09 -13.18 9.81
CA ASN A 32 -10.07 -12.14 9.48
C ASN A 32 -9.77 -10.72 10.01
N ILE A 33 -8.50 -10.34 10.13
CA ILE A 33 -8.12 -8.97 10.47
C ILE A 33 -8.03 -8.08 9.21
N PRO A 34 -8.36 -6.78 9.29
CA PRO A 34 -8.11 -5.84 8.21
C PRO A 34 -6.60 -5.68 7.97
N ILE A 35 -6.17 -5.85 6.71
CA ILE A 35 -4.78 -5.73 6.29
C ILE A 35 -4.68 -4.70 5.15
N VAL A 36 -3.69 -3.81 5.25
CA VAL A 36 -3.34 -2.85 4.19
C VAL A 36 -1.98 -3.22 3.60
N LEU A 37 -1.89 -3.24 2.27
CA LEU A 37 -0.65 -3.36 1.53
C LEU A 37 -0.12 -1.96 1.18
N VAL A 38 1.16 -1.72 1.43
CA VAL A 38 1.81 -0.42 1.22
C VAL A 38 3.05 -0.56 0.35
N GLY A 39 3.11 0.18 -0.76
CA GLY A 39 4.33 0.36 -1.54
C GLY A 39 5.06 1.61 -1.06
N ASN A 40 6.18 1.44 -0.35
CA ASN A 40 7.00 2.53 0.18
C ASN A 40 8.07 3.00 -0.82
N LYS A 41 8.62 4.20 -0.60
CA LYS A 41 9.69 4.87 -1.39
C LYS A 41 9.26 5.34 -2.78
N VAL A 42 8.00 5.72 -2.94
CA VAL A 42 7.47 6.24 -4.22
C VAL A 42 8.07 7.60 -4.61
N ASP A 43 8.83 8.23 -3.74
CA ASP A 43 9.65 9.40 -4.06
C ASP A 43 10.83 9.09 -4.99
N VAL A 44 11.25 7.82 -5.09
CA VAL A 44 12.39 7.42 -5.92
C VAL A 44 11.94 7.21 -7.37
N LYS A 45 12.61 7.91 -8.30
CA LYS A 45 12.28 7.84 -9.74
C LYS A 45 12.48 6.45 -10.35
N ASP A 46 13.48 5.69 -9.87
CA ASP A 46 13.77 4.35 -10.37
C ASP A 46 12.85 3.30 -9.74
N ARG A 47 11.56 3.39 -10.09
CA ARG A 47 10.54 2.46 -9.61
C ARG A 47 10.67 1.11 -10.33
N GLN A 48 11.04 0.08 -9.57
CA GLN A 48 11.24 -1.28 -10.08
C GLN A 48 9.96 -2.14 -10.07
N VAL A 49 9.01 -1.82 -9.18
CA VAL A 49 7.70 -2.48 -9.06
C VAL A 49 6.62 -1.53 -9.55
N LYS A 50 6.13 -1.73 -10.77
CA LYS A 50 5.12 -0.86 -11.42
C LYS A 50 3.71 -1.17 -10.90
N ALA A 51 2.81 -0.17 -10.94
CA ALA A 51 1.42 -0.28 -10.50
C ALA A 51 0.70 -1.53 -11.06
N ARG A 52 0.83 -1.77 -12.37
CA ARG A 52 0.25 -2.94 -13.08
C ARG A 52 0.71 -4.31 -12.55
N ASN A 53 1.91 -4.39 -11.96
CA ASN A 53 2.44 -5.62 -11.41
C ASN A 53 1.97 -5.86 -9.97
N ILE A 54 1.33 -4.87 -9.33
CA ILE A 54 0.91 -4.95 -7.93
C ILE A 54 -0.50 -5.51 -7.86
N GLN A 55 -0.67 -6.80 -8.10
CA GLN A 55 -2.00 -7.43 -8.20
C GLN A 55 -2.43 -8.15 -6.91
N PHE A 56 -1.49 -8.47 -6.02
CA PHE A 56 -1.74 -9.26 -4.81
C PHE A 56 -2.89 -8.72 -3.94
N HIS A 57 -3.00 -7.39 -3.82
CA HIS A 57 -4.05 -6.77 -3.04
C HIS A 57 -5.46 -7.06 -3.61
N ARG A 58 -5.61 -7.15 -4.93
CA ARG A 58 -6.87 -7.53 -5.58
C ARG A 58 -7.19 -9.01 -5.36
N LYS A 59 -6.20 -9.89 -5.51
CA LYS A 59 -6.33 -11.34 -5.28
C LYS A 59 -6.76 -11.69 -3.84
N ARG A 60 -6.37 -10.87 -2.85
CA ARG A 60 -6.69 -11.07 -1.42
C ARG A 60 -7.67 -10.05 -0.84
N ASN A 61 -8.29 -9.21 -1.67
CA ASN A 61 -9.21 -8.14 -1.25
C ASN A 61 -8.65 -7.21 -0.15
N LEU A 62 -7.38 -6.82 -0.30
CA LEU A 62 -6.66 -5.91 0.58
C LEU A 62 -6.71 -4.49 0.00
N GLN A 63 -6.65 -3.50 0.89
CA GLN A 63 -6.45 -2.12 0.46
C GLN A 63 -4.99 -1.89 0.09
N TYR A 64 -4.73 -1.17 -1.01
CA TYR A 64 -3.39 -0.74 -1.41
C TYR A 64 -3.22 0.78 -1.33
N TYR A 65 -2.03 1.23 -0.90
CA TYR A 65 -1.60 2.63 -1.01
C TYR A 65 -0.11 2.73 -1.41
N ASP A 66 0.18 3.66 -2.31
CA ASP A 66 1.52 4.20 -2.51
C ASP A 66 1.84 5.18 -1.36
N LEU A 67 3.02 5.07 -0.76
CA LEU A 67 3.45 5.86 0.39
C LEU A 67 4.93 6.25 0.26
N SER A 68 5.30 7.40 0.80
CA SER A 68 6.70 7.72 1.09
C SER A 68 6.84 8.13 2.54
N ALA A 69 7.57 7.33 3.31
CA ALA A 69 7.90 7.67 4.68
C ALA A 69 8.83 8.90 4.77
N ARG A 70 9.56 9.22 3.69
CA ARG A 70 10.52 10.34 3.64
C ARG A 70 9.82 11.68 3.37
N SER A 71 8.83 11.69 2.48
CA SER A 71 8.09 12.90 2.12
C SER A 71 6.73 13.03 2.82
N ASN A 72 6.40 12.09 3.72
CA ASN A 72 5.08 11.90 4.31
C ASN A 72 3.94 11.71 3.29
N TYR A 73 4.25 11.39 2.03
CA TYR A 73 3.22 11.19 1.02
C TYR A 73 2.32 10.01 1.40
N ASN A 74 1.01 10.25 1.49
CA ASN A 74 -0.01 9.28 1.90
C ASN A 74 0.21 8.59 3.24
N PHE A 75 1.07 9.13 4.12
CA PHE A 75 1.44 8.51 5.40
C PHE A 75 0.22 8.10 6.25
N GLU A 76 -0.82 8.94 6.23
CA GLU A 76 -2.00 8.82 7.08
C GLU A 76 -3.02 7.80 6.53
N LYS A 77 -3.04 7.57 5.21
CA LYS A 77 -4.09 6.81 4.53
C LYS A 77 -4.22 5.36 5.03
N PRO A 78 -3.13 4.59 5.22
CA PRO A 78 -3.21 3.23 5.76
C PRO A 78 -3.84 3.19 7.15
N PHE A 79 -3.39 4.09 8.04
CA PHE A 79 -3.89 4.16 9.42
C PHE A 79 -5.35 4.61 9.47
N LEU A 80 -5.73 5.59 8.64
CA LEU A 80 -7.10 6.08 8.58
C LEU A 80 -8.06 4.99 8.08
N TRP A 81 -7.67 4.24 7.05
CA TRP A 81 -8.47 3.11 6.54
C TRP A 81 -8.64 2.02 7.61
N LEU A 82 -7.55 1.66 8.30
CA LEU A 82 -7.58 0.70 9.40
C LEU A 82 -8.46 1.17 10.55
N ALA A 83 -8.32 2.43 10.97
CA ALA A 83 -9.13 3.01 12.04
C ALA A 83 -10.63 2.94 11.70
N ARG A 84 -11.02 3.34 10.48
CA ARG A 84 -12.41 3.25 9.99
C ARG A 84 -12.95 1.83 10.02
N ARG A 85 -12.13 0.84 9.63
CA ARG A 85 -12.51 -0.59 9.64
C ARG A 85 -12.64 -1.15 11.05
N LEU A 86 -11.74 -0.77 11.96
CA LEU A 86 -11.74 -1.27 13.34
C LEU A 86 -12.85 -0.66 14.19
N THR A 87 -13.16 0.62 13.99
CA THR A 87 -14.20 1.33 14.75
C THR A 87 -15.57 1.29 14.09
N ASN A 88 -15.65 0.78 12.85
CA ASN A 88 -16.84 0.81 12.00
C ASN A 88 -17.41 2.23 11.80
N GLN A 89 -16.53 3.24 11.73
CA GLN A 89 -16.89 4.65 11.54
C GLN A 89 -16.35 5.17 10.21
N PRO A 90 -17.14 5.17 9.12
CA PRO A 90 -16.66 5.58 7.81
C PRO A 90 -16.28 7.07 7.74
N GLN A 91 -16.90 7.90 8.59
CA GLN A 91 -16.66 9.34 8.67
C GLN A 91 -15.48 9.71 9.58
N LEU A 92 -14.77 8.73 10.15
CA LEU A 92 -13.62 8.99 11.00
C LEU A 92 -12.55 9.76 10.21
N VAL A 93 -12.07 10.84 10.81
CA VAL A 93 -10.98 11.69 10.32
C VAL A 93 -9.99 11.89 11.45
N PHE A 94 -8.71 11.98 11.10
CA PHE A 94 -7.70 12.38 12.08
C PHE A 94 -7.73 13.90 12.28
N GLN A 95 -7.53 14.35 13.51
CA GLN A 95 -7.46 15.78 13.85
C GLN A 95 -6.06 16.14 14.32
N GLY A 96 -5.37 17.02 13.59
CA GLY A 96 -4.03 17.51 13.92
C GLY A 96 -2.93 16.99 12.98
N GLU A 97 -1.70 17.42 13.23
CA GLU A 97 -0.50 16.98 12.50
C GLU A 97 0.18 15.84 13.27
N PHE A 98 0.25 14.65 12.67
CA PHE A 98 0.81 13.45 13.32
C PHE A 98 2.21 13.11 12.85
N ALA A 99 2.65 13.71 11.74
CA ALA A 99 3.95 13.46 11.14
C ALA A 99 4.90 14.63 11.43
N LYS A 100 6.18 14.31 11.64
CA LYS A 100 7.24 15.33 11.60
C LYS A 100 7.24 16.01 10.24
N ALA A 101 7.67 17.27 10.17
CA ALA A 101 7.82 17.96 8.89
C ALA A 101 8.59 17.09 7.88
N PRO A 102 8.12 16.96 6.64
CA PRO A 102 8.75 16.09 5.65
C PRO A 102 10.17 16.58 5.36
N GLU A 103 11.11 15.64 5.22
CA GLU A 103 12.51 15.99 4.89
C GLU A 103 12.64 16.57 3.47
N PHE A 104 11.69 16.23 2.60
CA PHE A 104 11.61 16.76 1.24
C PHE A 104 10.18 16.65 0.69
N GLN A 105 9.86 17.45 -0.33
CA GLN A 105 8.57 17.41 -1.01
C GLN A 105 8.66 16.63 -2.33
N ILE A 106 7.81 15.62 -2.49
CA ILE A 106 7.70 14.85 -3.73
C ILE A 106 7.21 15.75 -4.88
N ASN A 107 7.71 15.55 -6.10
CA ASN A 107 7.25 16.30 -7.27
C ASN A 107 5.75 16.04 -7.51
N PRO A 108 4.88 17.07 -7.55
CA PRO A 108 3.46 16.92 -7.85
C PRO A 108 3.16 16.17 -9.15
N GLU A 109 3.98 16.33 -10.18
CA GLU A 109 3.82 15.64 -11.46
C GLU A 109 4.02 14.13 -11.31
N LEU A 110 4.99 13.72 -10.48
CA LEU A 110 5.26 12.32 -10.19
C LEU A 110 4.10 11.69 -9.42
N VAL A 111 3.52 12.43 -8.47
CA VAL A 111 2.31 12.01 -7.74
C VAL A 111 1.15 11.79 -8.69
N ALA A 112 0.86 12.77 -9.56
CA ALA A 112 -0.23 12.66 -10.53
C ALA A 112 -0.03 11.48 -11.49
N GLN A 113 1.22 11.23 -11.90
CA GLN A 113 1.55 10.06 -12.72
C GLN A 113 1.29 8.75 -11.97
N HIS A 114 1.74 8.62 -10.72
CA HIS A 114 1.51 7.41 -9.92
C HIS A 114 0.03 7.14 -9.69
N GLU A 115 -0.76 8.17 -9.37
CA GLU A 115 -2.21 8.04 -9.21
C GLU A 115 -2.89 7.58 -10.51
N LYS A 116 -2.49 8.15 -11.65
CA LYS A 116 -2.99 7.74 -12.96
C LYS A 116 -2.62 6.29 -13.29
N GLU A 117 -1.38 5.88 -13.00
CA GLU A 117 -0.92 4.49 -13.21
C GLU A 117 -1.67 3.50 -12.31
N LEU A 118 -1.95 3.86 -11.06
CA LEU A 118 -2.74 3.03 -10.15
C LEU A 118 -4.19 2.89 -10.61
N GLN A 119 -4.81 3.98 -11.06
CA GLN A 119 -6.16 3.94 -11.60
C GLN A 119 -6.22 3.05 -12.85
N ALA A 120 -5.29 3.23 -13.78
CA ALA A 120 -5.20 2.38 -14.97
C ALA A 120 -4.95 0.89 -14.63
N ALA A 121 -4.19 0.58 -13.57
CA ALA A 121 -3.95 -0.78 -13.11
C ALA A 121 -5.17 -1.41 -12.40
N GLN A 122 -6.07 -0.60 -11.83
CA GLN A 122 -7.33 -1.11 -11.25
C GLN A 122 -8.29 -1.60 -12.33
N ASP A 123 -8.29 -0.96 -13.50
CA ASP A 123 -9.16 -1.31 -14.64
C ASP A 123 -8.64 -2.50 -15.46
N GLN A 124 -7.38 -2.91 -15.26
CA GLN A 124 -6.81 -4.08 -15.93
C GLN A 124 -7.33 -5.40 -15.35
N ALA A 125 -7.47 -6.43 -16.17
CA ALA A 125 -7.71 -7.79 -15.68
C ALA A 125 -6.52 -8.28 -14.84
N ILE A 126 -6.79 -9.14 -13.86
CA ILE A 126 -5.75 -9.83 -13.10
C ILE A 126 -5.24 -10.95 -14.00
N ASP A 127 -3.92 -11.09 -14.15
CA ASP A 127 -3.36 -12.25 -14.85
C ASP A 127 -3.41 -13.47 -13.91
N ASP A 128 -4.11 -14.52 -14.37
CA ASP A 128 -4.27 -15.77 -13.63
C ASP A 128 -3.01 -16.66 -13.69
N ASP A 129 -2.05 -16.38 -14.56
CA ASP A 129 -0.82 -17.18 -14.77
C ASP A 129 0.26 -17.02 -13.68
N ASP A 130 0.08 -16.08 -12.73
CA ASP A 130 0.98 -15.84 -11.59
C ASP A 130 0.54 -16.59 -10.32
N ASP A 131 0.01 -17.81 -10.44
CA ASP A 131 -0.30 -18.71 -9.31
C ASP A 131 0.95 -19.45 -8.76
N ASP A 132 2.13 -19.27 -9.39
CA ASP A 132 3.42 -19.86 -9.01
C ASP A 132 4.36 -18.89 -8.24
N LEU A 133 3.84 -17.86 -7.57
CA LEU A 133 4.62 -16.93 -6.71
C LEU A 133 4.34 -17.06 -5.21
#